data_AF-A0A8H7II42-F1
#
_entry.id   AF-A0A8H7II42-F1
#
_cell.length_a   1.000
_cell.length_b   1.000
_cell.length_c   1.000
_cell.angle_alpha   90.00
_cell.angle_beta   90.00
_cell.angle_gamma   90.00
#
_symmetry.space_group_name_H-M   'P 1'
#
loop_
_entity.id
_entity.type
_entity.pdbx_description
1 polymer ?
#
loop_
_entity_poly.entity_id
_entity_poly.type
_entity_poly.pdbx_seq_one_letter_code
_entity_poly.pdbx_strand_id
1 'polypeptide(L)'
;MSRIPPALAYLVIYNPTLQPNPEELTDDRDEDDVAEQAHVLFYTARERAVSRDRILRQVGLAKALANFAEMFTSQSGFDNVHAQKSRLVMVSPEPNFWIHAVNPVLFVTFTTLQEGENLVRKPG
;
A
#
# COMPACT_ATOMS: atom_id res chain seq x y z
N MET A 1 -17.79 -15.59 -15.60
CA MET A 1 -17.47 -15.14 -14.24
C MET A 1 -15.96 -15.11 -14.07
N SER A 2 -15.33 -13.94 -13.91
CA SER A 2 -13.89 -13.89 -13.58
C SER A 2 -13.71 -13.69 -12.08
N ARG A 3 -13.41 -14.77 -11.35
CA ARG A 3 -12.94 -14.68 -9.96
C ARG A 3 -11.47 -14.28 -10.00
N ILE A 4 -11.15 -13.09 -9.50
CA ILE A 4 -9.75 -12.67 -9.37
C ILE A 4 -9.23 -13.27 -8.06
N PRO A 5 -8.23 -14.18 -8.09
CA PRO A 5 -7.68 -14.72 -6.87
C PRO A 5 -7.00 -13.62 -6.05
N PRO A 6 -7.01 -13.72 -4.70
CA PRO A 6 -6.16 -12.88 -3.86
C PRO A 6 -4.70 -12.97 -4.31
N ALA A 7 -4.06 -11.83 -4.50
CA ALA A 7 -2.66 -11.72 -4.90
C ALA A 7 -2.05 -10.50 -4.24
N LEU A 8 -0.80 -10.58 -3.80
CA LEU A 8 -0.09 -9.47 -3.14
C LEU A 8 -0.27 -8.15 -3.91
N ALA A 9 -0.79 -7.12 -3.26
CA ALA A 9 -0.93 -5.79 -3.85
C ALA A 9 0.41 -5.07 -3.86
N TYR A 10 1.03 -4.98 -2.67
CA TYR A 10 2.39 -4.51 -2.50
C TYR A 10 3.02 -5.10 -1.24
N LEU A 11 4.34 -5.13 -1.22
CA LEU A 11 5.17 -5.44 -0.06
C LEU A 11 6.27 -4.39 0.03
N VAL A 12 6.49 -3.91 1.24
CA VAL A 12 7.56 -2.98 1.56
C VAL A 12 8.36 -3.49 2.75
N ILE A 13 9.68 -3.36 2.66
CA ILE A 13 10.61 -3.54 3.76
C ILE A 13 11.17 -2.16 4.05
N TYR A 14 11.05 -1.70 5.30
CA TYR A 14 11.53 -0.39 5.70
C TYR A 14 12.15 -0.42 7.09
N ASN A 15 12.99 0.58 7.36
CA ASN A 15 13.59 0.81 8.66
C ASN A 15 13.55 2.32 8.98
N PRO A 16 12.77 2.75 10.00
CA PRO A 16 12.58 4.16 10.34
C PRO A 16 13.79 4.81 11.02
N THR A 17 14.87 4.09 11.31
CA THR A 17 16.08 4.64 11.92
C THR A 17 17.16 4.98 10.89
N LEU A 18 16.91 4.71 9.61
CA LEU A 18 17.87 5.02 8.54
C LEU A 18 17.89 6.52 8.27
N GLN A 19 19.07 7.08 8.12
CA GLN A 19 19.24 8.48 7.76
C GLN A 19 19.41 8.63 6.24
N PRO A 20 18.92 9.72 5.65
CA PRO A 20 19.16 10.01 4.25
C PRO A 20 20.65 10.17 3.96
N ASN A 21 21.08 9.72 2.78
CA ASN A 21 22.42 10.02 2.31
C ASN A 21 22.53 11.55 2.11
N PRO A 22 23.55 12.23 2.66
CA PRO A 22 23.74 13.67 2.45
C PRO A 22 23.76 14.10 0.98
N GLU A 23 24.17 13.23 0.06
CA GLU A 23 24.17 13.49 -1.38
C GLU A 23 22.76 13.53 -1.99
N GLU A 24 21.77 12.94 -1.32
CA GLU A 24 20.37 13.00 -1.76
C GLU A 24 19.64 14.27 -1.29
N LEU A 25 20.23 15.02 -0.36
CA LEU A 25 19.73 16.32 0.07
C LEU A 25 20.17 17.37 -0.96
N THR A 26 19.31 17.60 -1.96
CA THR A 26 19.48 18.60 -3.01
C THR A 26 18.46 19.72 -2.81
N ASP A 27 18.81 20.99 -3.05
CA ASP A 27 17.95 22.17 -2.84
C ASP A 27 16.53 22.06 -3.45
N ASP A 28 16.37 21.26 -4.51
CA ASP A 28 15.10 21.10 -5.23
C ASP A 28 14.15 20.04 -4.62
N ARG A 29 14.57 19.32 -3.57
CA ARG A 29 13.78 18.23 -2.95
C ARG A 29 13.38 18.56 -1.53
N ASP A 30 12.15 18.20 -1.18
CA ASP A 30 11.67 18.28 0.21
C ASP A 30 12.49 17.33 1.10
N GLU A 31 13.12 17.87 2.14
CA GLU A 31 13.96 17.13 3.08
C GLU A 31 13.18 15.99 3.76
N ASP A 32 11.90 16.21 4.06
CA ASP A 32 11.03 15.21 4.70
C ASP A 32 10.79 14.02 3.78
N ASP A 33 10.54 14.26 2.49
CA ASP A 33 10.36 13.20 1.49
C ASP A 33 11.66 12.41 1.27
N VAL A 34 12.81 13.07 1.34
CA VAL A 34 14.13 12.43 1.21
C VAL A 34 14.41 11.54 2.43
N ALA A 35 14.14 12.03 3.64
CA ALA A 35 14.26 11.23 4.85
C ALA A 35 13.30 10.02 4.83
N GLU A 36 12.05 10.23 4.44
CA GLU A 36 11.06 9.15 4.32
C GLU A 36 11.44 8.11 3.27
N GLN A 37 12.03 8.55 2.16
CA GLN A 37 12.53 7.64 1.12
C GLN A 37 13.71 6.79 1.61
N ALA A 38 14.60 7.36 2.42
CA ALA A 38 15.76 6.66 2.97
C ALA A 38 15.36 5.50 3.90
N HIS A 39 14.18 5.58 4.51
CA HIS A 39 13.64 4.49 5.32
C HIS A 39 13.27 3.25 4.49
N VAL A 40 13.02 3.39 3.18
CA VAL A 40 12.53 2.29 2.33
C VAL A 40 13.69 1.47 1.77
N LEU A 41 13.82 0.24 2.24
CA LEU A 41 14.89 -0.69 1.82
C LEU A 41 14.50 -1.51 0.59
N PHE A 42 13.24 -1.91 0.51
CA PHE A 42 12.73 -2.69 -0.61
C PHE A 42 11.25 -2.42 -0.82
N TYR A 43 10.86 -2.26 -2.07
CA TYR A 43 9.45 -2.10 -2.45
C TYR A 43 9.14 -2.93 -3.68
N THR A 44 8.04 -3.68 -3.62
CA THR A 44 7.48 -4.36 -4.79
C THR A 44 5.98 -4.26 -4.79
N ALA A 45 5.38 -4.17 -5.97
CA ALA A 45 3.94 -4.14 -6.15
C ALA A 45 3.55 -4.93 -7.39
N ARG A 46 2.28 -5.36 -7.42
CA ARG A 46 1.71 -6.02 -8.61
C ARG A 46 1.71 -5.08 -9.82
N GLU A 47 1.57 -3.79 -9.56
CA GLU A 47 1.64 -2.75 -10.57
C GLU A 47 3.10 -2.40 -10.84
N ARG A 48 3.54 -2.50 -12.10
CA ARG A 48 4.96 -2.41 -12.46
C ARG A 48 5.56 -1.00 -12.34
N ALA A 49 4.74 0.04 -12.38
CA ALA A 49 5.18 1.43 -12.29
C ALA A 49 4.44 2.10 -11.13
N VAL A 50 5.04 2.06 -9.94
CA VAL A 50 4.54 2.78 -8.77
C VAL A 50 5.37 4.05 -8.61
N SER A 51 4.71 5.21 -8.51
CA SER A 51 5.38 6.48 -8.27
C SER A 51 5.96 6.54 -6.85
N ARG A 52 7.02 7.32 -6.67
CA ARG A 52 7.63 7.60 -5.37
C ARG A 52 6.58 8.04 -4.34
N ASP A 53 5.74 9.01 -4.68
CA ASP A 53 4.73 9.54 -3.76
C ASP A 53 3.72 8.47 -3.32
N ARG A 54 3.46 7.45 -4.15
CA ARG A 54 2.57 6.36 -3.77
C ARG A 54 3.25 5.41 -2.79
N ILE A 55 4.55 5.15 -2.96
CA ILE A 55 5.36 4.39 -2.00
C ILE A 55 5.39 5.13 -0.65
N LEU A 56 5.75 6.42 -0.66
CA LEU A 56 5.84 7.24 0.54
C LEU A 56 4.50 7.30 1.29
N ARG A 57 3.38 7.48 0.58
CA ARG A 57 2.04 7.44 1.21
C ARG A 57 1.71 6.08 1.83
N GLN A 58 2.11 4.97 1.19
CA GLN A 58 1.87 3.63 1.72
C GLN A 58 2.71 3.35 2.98
N VAL A 59 3.98 3.77 2.97
CA VAL A 59 4.89 3.63 4.11
C VAL A 59 4.47 4.54 5.27
N GLY A 60 4.15 5.80 4.98
CA GLY A 60 3.65 6.75 5.96
C GLY A 60 2.37 6.25 6.64
N LEU A 61 1.44 5.65 5.90
CA LEU A 61 0.24 5.02 6.47
C LEU A 61 0.60 3.84 7.39
N ALA A 62 1.53 2.97 6.98
CA ALA A 62 1.96 1.84 7.80
C ALA A 62 2.58 2.30 9.13
N LYS A 63 3.44 3.33 9.09
CA LYS A 63 4.03 3.96 10.28
C LYS A 63 2.97 4.60 11.18
N ALA A 64 2.03 5.34 10.60
CA ALA A 64 0.95 5.96 11.36
C ALA A 64 0.09 4.92 12.09
N LEU A 65 -0.22 3.79 11.43
CA LEU A 65 -0.96 2.68 12.04
C LEU A 65 -0.16 2.00 13.16
N ALA A 66 1.15 1.81 12.98
CA ALA A 66 2.04 1.26 14.00
C ALA A 66 2.10 2.15 15.24
N ASN A 67 2.38 3.45 15.04
CA ASN A 67 2.42 4.43 16.12
C ASN A 67 1.06 4.53 16.83
N PHE A 68 -0.04 4.45 16.08
CA PHE A 68 -1.38 4.44 16.67
C PHE A 68 -1.61 3.19 17.54
N ALA A 69 -1.23 2.00 17.07
CA ALA A 69 -1.37 0.76 17.84
C ALA A 69 -0.53 0.77 19.13
N GLU A 70 0.68 1.35 19.08
CA GLU A 70 1.55 1.54 20.25
C GLU A 70 0.93 2.42 21.34
N MET A 71 0.01 3.33 20.99
CA MET A 71 -0.72 4.12 21.99
C MET A 71 -1.64 3.26 22.87
N PHE A 72 -2.01 2.06 22.42
CA PHE A 72 -2.94 1.16 23.12
C PHE A 72 -2.27 -0.12 23.64
N THR A 73 -1.05 -0.42 23.21
CA THR A 73 -0.35 -1.65 23.57
C THR A 73 1.11 -1.36 23.91
N SER A 74 1.70 -2.14 24.80
CA SER A 74 3.14 -2.06 25.09
C SER A 74 4.02 -2.71 24.00
N GLN A 75 3.41 -3.21 22.92
CA GLN A 75 4.11 -3.86 21.82
C GLN A 75 4.25 -2.86 20.67
N SER A 76 5.41 -2.87 20.02
CA SER A 76 5.65 -2.05 18.85
C SER A 76 4.88 -2.58 17.64
N GLY A 77 4.25 -1.69 16.88
CA GLY A 77 3.51 -2.02 15.66
C GLY A 77 2.19 -2.75 15.88
N PHE A 78 1.77 -3.49 14.85
CA PHE A 78 0.55 -4.29 14.83
C PHE A 78 0.75 -5.58 14.01
N ASP A 79 -0.01 -6.63 14.30
CA ASP A 79 0.10 -7.89 13.54
C ASP A 79 -0.72 -7.83 12.24
N ASN A 80 -1.97 -7.37 12.34
CA ASN A 80 -2.92 -7.39 11.23
C ASN A 80 -3.93 -6.24 11.28
N VAL A 81 -4.34 -5.76 10.10
CA VAL A 81 -5.46 -4.82 9.93
C VAL A 81 -6.37 -5.33 8.82
N HIS A 82 -7.65 -5.50 9.13
CA HIS A 82 -8.66 -5.93 8.17
C HIS A 82 -9.43 -4.71 7.66
N ALA A 83 -9.21 -4.36 6.40
CA ALA A 83 -10.00 -3.37 5.69
C ALA A 83 -11.08 -4.05 4.83
N GLN A 84 -12.04 -3.25 4.35
CA GLN A 84 -13.17 -3.75 3.56
C GLN A 84 -12.74 -4.53 2.30
N LYS A 85 -11.61 -4.17 1.67
CA LYS A 85 -11.13 -4.76 0.41
C LYS A 85 -9.74 -5.39 0.50
N SER A 86 -9.10 -5.34 1.67
CA SER A 86 -7.72 -5.79 1.84
C SER A 86 -7.42 -6.19 3.27
N ARG A 87 -6.44 -7.07 3.45
CA ARG A 87 -5.80 -7.33 4.73
C ARG A 87 -4.37 -6.81 4.68
N LEU A 88 -4.00 -6.05 5.69
CA LEU A 88 -2.63 -5.58 5.91
C LEU A 88 -2.01 -6.47 6.99
N VAL A 89 -0.74 -6.81 6.80
CA VAL A 89 0.06 -7.59 7.75
C VAL A 89 1.36 -6.84 7.96
N MET A 90 1.80 -6.78 9.21
CA MET A 90 3.07 -6.15 9.57
C MET A 90 3.84 -7.08 10.51
N VAL A 91 5.13 -7.25 10.22
CA VAL A 91 6.02 -8.15 10.95
C VAL A 91 7.35 -7.45 11.13
N SER A 92 7.93 -7.55 12.33
CA SER A 92 9.30 -7.13 12.60
C SER A 92 10.16 -8.36 12.88
N PRO A 93 10.95 -8.86 11.90
CA PRO A 93 11.85 -9.98 12.13
C PRO A 93 13.06 -9.61 13.01
N GLU A 94 13.49 -8.36 12.93
CA GLU A 94 14.60 -7.78 13.70
C GLU A 94 14.21 -6.37 14.18
N PRO A 95 14.76 -5.88 15.31
CA PRO A 95 14.47 -4.54 15.79
C PRO A 95 14.70 -3.48 14.71
N ASN A 96 13.73 -2.58 14.56
CA ASN A 96 13.70 -1.51 13.54
C ASN A 96 13.53 -1.98 12.09
N PHE A 97 13.53 -3.28 11.79
CA PHE A 97 13.20 -3.79 10.46
C PHE A 97 11.74 -4.17 10.41
N TRP A 98 11.01 -3.60 9.46
CA TRP A 98 9.59 -3.82 9.28
C TRP A 98 9.30 -4.34 7.90
N ILE A 99 8.53 -5.42 7.85
CA ILE A 99 7.93 -5.97 6.62
C ILE A 99 6.45 -5.65 6.69
N HIS A 100 5.97 -4.88 5.72
CA HIS A 100 4.57 -4.53 5.59
C HIS A 100 4.03 -5.02 4.24
N ALA A 101 2.98 -5.83 4.29
CA ALA A 101 2.40 -6.48 3.13
C ALA A 101 0.89 -6.29 3.09
N VAL A 102 0.36 -6.01 1.90
CA VAL A 102 -1.08 -5.81 1.70
C VAL A 102 -1.61 -6.78 0.67
N ASN A 103 -2.63 -7.55 1.08
CA ASN A 103 -3.30 -8.53 0.26
C ASN A 103 -4.74 -8.09 0.01
N PRO A 104 -5.20 -7.91 -1.24
CA PRO A 104 -6.59 -7.76 -1.57
C PRO A 104 -7.37 -9.00 -1.11
N VAL A 105 -8.54 -8.77 -0.53
CA VAL A 105 -9.51 -9.84 -0.26
C VAL A 105 -10.31 -10.07 -1.53
N LEU A 106 -10.77 -11.31 -1.75
CA LEU A 106 -11.56 -11.68 -2.92
C LEU A 106 -12.72 -10.70 -3.14
N PHE A 107 -12.71 -10.00 -4.27
CA PHE A 107 -13.76 -9.05 -4.66
C PHE A 107 -14.51 -9.60 -5.89
N VAL A 108 -15.83 -9.80 -5.75
CA VAL A 108 -16.70 -10.19 -6.87
C VAL A 108 -17.17 -8.91 -7.56
N THR A 109 -16.74 -8.70 -8.80
CA THR A 109 -17.20 -7.56 -9.62
C THR A 109 -18.50 -7.94 -10.32
N PHE A 110 -19.58 -7.20 -10.07
CA PHE A 110 -20.80 -7.27 -10.86
C PHE A 110 -20.66 -6.34 -12.06
N THR A 111 -20.43 -6.88 -13.25
CA THR A 111 -20.58 -6.10 -14.47
C THR A 111 -22.06 -6.08 -14.82
N THR A 112 -22.74 -4.96 -14.59
CA THR A 112 -24.08 -4.76 -15.12
C THR A 112 -23.97 -4.67 -16.64
N LEU A 113 -24.47 -5.66 -17.35
CA LEU A 113 -24.66 -5.57 -18.80
C LEU A 113 -25.73 -4.50 -19.04
N GLN A 114 -25.38 -3.36 -19.63
CA GLN A 114 -26.38 -2.49 -20.25
C GLN A 114 -26.97 -3.28 -21.43
N GLU A 115 -28.18 -3.80 -21.24
CA GLU A 115 -28.99 -4.29 -22.35
C GLU A 115 -29.24 -3.14 -23.32
N GLY A 116 -28.81 -3.34 -24.57
CA GLY A 116 -29.05 -2.42 -25.66
C GLY A 116 -30.52 -2.39 -26.04
N GLU A 117 -31.29 -1.50 -25.43
CA GLU A 117 -32.52 -1.01 -26.02
C GLU A 117 -32.17 0.01 -27.11
N ASN A 118 -32.13 -0.45 -28.37
CA ASN A 118 -32.59 0.36 -29.52
C ASN A 118 -32.50 -0.45 -30.81
N LEU A 119 -33.49 -1.31 -31.03
CA LEU A 119 -33.92 -1.68 -32.38
C LEU A 119 -35.37 -2.13 -32.28
N VAL A 120 -36.30 -1.22 -32.61
CA VAL A 120 -37.51 -1.44 -33.42
C VAL A 120 -38.25 -0.10 -33.49
N ARG A 121 -38.13 0.57 -34.64
CA ARG A 121 -39.25 1.31 -35.23
C ARG A 121 -39.31 0.95 -36.71
N LYS A 122 -40.35 0.21 -37.06
CA LYS A 122 -40.78 -0.11 -38.43
C LYS A 122 -41.98 0.81 -38.77
N PRO A 123 -42.40 0.87 -40.05
CA PRO A 123 -42.44 2.08 -40.88
C PRO A 123 -43.77 2.84 -40.79
N GLY A 124 -43.73 4.10 -41.20
CA GLY A 124 -44.88 4.94 -41.56
C GLY A 124 -44.51 5.76 -42.78
#